data_AF-W4VIV1-F1
#
_entry.id   AF-W4VIV1-F1
#
_cell.length_a   1.000
_cell.length_b   1.000
_cell.length_c   1.000
_cell.angle_alpha   90.00
_cell.angle_beta   90.00
_cell.angle_gamma   90.00
#
_symmetry.space_group_name_H-M   'P 1'
#
loop_
_entity.id
_entity.type
_entity.pdbx_description
1 polymer ?
#
loop_
_entity_poly.entity_id
_entity_poly.type
_entity_poly.pdbx_seq_one_letter_code
_entity_poly.pdbx_strand_id
1 'polypeptide(L)'
;MNTYTTNYWSLYLDFIEDFKEVIYRGYRLSYLVHFPSIIRPHGSLWKEIAQPDFTKRLTSRVTNRNQIQQLFSNYLDTIKVPFLSRKAPVAILDDPLIRIPMTIITKYFNRTHLITIKTYKYPQDKATKNQIYLQDYRTNTMQAKVKIQKQIDTILKRFSSHYVYQDLSVRHMLKHKIAFVINQIDMAEQLIKKISLSTIIISSPNHFGRVMAFVAAKKGFLPFVCNTAFLVMNLDSYQSLLLLMQSMVNLKKIGM
;
A
#
# COMPACT_ATOMS: atom_id res chain seq x y z
N MET A 1 -6.21 -7.61 21.57
CA MET A 1 -4.87 -7.54 20.94
C MET A 1 -3.83 -7.58 22.06
N ASN A 2 -2.63 -8.10 21.85
CA ASN A 2 -1.59 -8.00 22.88
C ASN A 2 -1.07 -6.54 22.98
N THR A 3 -0.36 -6.21 24.06
CA THR A 3 0.16 -4.85 24.34
C THR A 3 0.94 -4.29 23.17
N TYR A 4 1.88 -5.07 22.63
CA TYR A 4 2.69 -4.68 21.48
C TYR A 4 1.82 -4.28 20.28
N THR A 5 0.88 -5.13 19.87
CA THR A 5 0.02 -4.87 18.71
C THR A 5 -0.87 -3.65 18.96
N THR A 6 -1.43 -3.50 20.16
CA THR A 6 -2.22 -2.32 20.54
C THR A 6 -1.41 -1.02 20.43
N ASN A 7 -0.21 -1.00 20.99
CA ASN A 7 0.67 0.17 20.97
C ASN A 7 1.18 0.49 19.57
N TYR A 8 1.55 -0.53 18.80
CA TYR A 8 2.00 -0.38 17.41
C TYR A 8 0.93 0.31 16.55
N TRP A 9 -0.31 -0.18 16.60
CA TRP A 9 -1.38 0.38 15.79
C TRP A 9 -1.82 1.75 16.29
N SER A 10 -1.80 1.98 17.61
CA SER A 10 -2.05 3.30 18.19
C SER A 10 -1.02 4.33 17.69
N LEU A 11 0.27 3.97 17.70
CA LEU A 11 1.34 4.80 17.15
C LEU A 11 1.19 5.03 15.64
N TYR A 12 0.75 4.02 14.88
CA TYR A 12 0.50 4.19 13.45
C TYR A 12 -0.71 5.11 13.19
N LEU A 13 -1.74 5.07 14.04
CA LEU A 13 -2.88 6.00 13.94
C LEU A 13 -2.46 7.44 14.21
N ASP A 14 -1.60 7.67 15.22
CA ASP A 14 -0.99 8.98 15.46
C ASP A 14 -0.25 9.47 14.21
N PHE A 15 0.57 8.62 13.60
CA PHE A 15 1.23 8.94 12.33
C PHE A 15 0.26 9.25 11.18
N ILE A 16 -0.83 8.49 11.06
CA ILE A 16 -1.85 8.74 10.03
C ILE A 16 -2.46 10.13 10.20
N GLU A 17 -2.77 10.51 11.44
CA GLU A 17 -3.39 11.77 11.81
C GLU A 17 -2.42 12.95 11.63
N ASP A 18 -1.19 12.84 12.15
CA ASP A 18 -0.16 13.89 12.06
C ASP A 18 0.18 14.27 10.61
N PHE A 19 0.15 13.28 9.72
CA PHE A 19 0.50 13.42 8.30
C PHE A 19 -0.71 13.38 7.36
N LYS A 20 -1.95 13.51 7.87
CA LYS A 20 -3.18 13.42 7.04
C LYS A 20 -3.27 14.49 5.95
N GLU A 21 -2.63 15.64 6.17
CA GLU A 21 -2.58 16.77 5.23
C GLU A 21 -1.53 16.58 4.12
N VAL A 22 -0.67 15.56 4.20
CA VAL A 22 0.29 15.24 3.14
C VAL A 22 -0.43 14.47 2.03
N ILE A 23 -0.98 15.22 1.10
CA ILE A 23 -1.79 14.72 -0.02
C ILE A 23 -1.04 14.87 -1.34
N TYR A 24 -0.99 13.79 -2.13
CA TYR A 24 -0.48 13.80 -3.49
C TYR A 24 -1.51 13.22 -4.44
N ARG A 25 -1.91 13.98 -5.47
CA ARG A 25 -2.96 13.60 -6.46
C ARG A 25 -4.25 13.07 -5.81
N GLY A 26 -4.63 13.63 -4.65
CA GLY A 26 -5.80 13.21 -3.89
C GLY A 26 -5.64 11.90 -3.12
N TYR A 27 -4.41 11.39 -2.94
CA TYR A 27 -4.10 10.31 -2.01
C TYR A 27 -3.39 10.88 -0.78
N ARG A 28 -3.89 10.57 0.42
CA ARG A 28 -3.20 10.78 1.68
C ARG A 28 -2.04 9.81 1.78
N LEU A 29 -0.82 10.33 1.79
CA LEU A 29 0.38 9.49 1.73
C LEU A 29 0.60 8.67 3.01
N SER A 30 0.11 9.15 4.15
CA SER A 30 0.23 8.44 5.43
C SER A 30 -0.42 7.04 5.43
N TYR A 31 -1.44 6.81 4.61
CA TYR A 31 -2.08 5.49 4.42
C TYR A 31 -1.30 4.56 3.47
N LEU A 32 -0.54 5.14 2.54
CA LEU A 32 0.17 4.40 1.49
C LEU A 32 1.59 4.01 1.90
N VAL A 33 2.23 4.83 2.74
CA VAL A 33 3.59 4.54 3.18
C VAL A 33 3.60 3.34 4.11
N HIS A 34 4.61 2.48 3.95
CA HIS A 34 4.79 1.34 4.83
C HIS A 34 5.44 1.77 6.15
N PHE A 35 4.59 2.07 7.13
CA PHE A 35 4.99 2.54 8.45
C PHE A 35 6.06 1.69 9.14
N PRO A 36 6.01 0.33 9.17
CA PRO A 36 7.08 -0.46 9.77
C PRO A 36 8.46 -0.15 9.20
N SER A 37 8.55 0.17 7.90
CA SER A 37 9.84 0.49 7.29
C SER A 37 10.34 1.89 7.63
N ILE A 38 9.46 2.82 8.02
CA ILE A 38 9.85 4.15 8.50
C ILE A 38 10.49 4.04 9.88
N ILE A 39 9.87 3.28 10.77
CA ILE A 39 10.27 3.21 12.18
C ILE A 39 11.30 2.10 12.47
N ARG A 40 11.53 1.18 11.52
CA ARG A 40 12.52 0.10 11.67
C ARG A 40 13.92 0.57 12.08
N PRO A 41 14.48 1.68 11.54
CA PRO A 41 15.79 2.18 11.95
C PRO A 41 15.83 2.64 13.42
N HIS A 42 14.68 2.91 14.05
CA HIS A 42 14.61 3.29 15.45
C HIS A 42 14.77 2.06 16.35
N GLY A 43 16.02 1.69 16.64
CA GLY A 43 16.37 0.39 17.25
C GLY A 43 15.67 0.06 18.57
N SER A 44 15.55 1.03 19.49
CA SER A 44 14.92 0.80 20.81
C SER A 44 13.38 0.79 20.77
N LEU A 45 12.77 1.42 19.76
CA LEU A 45 11.33 1.66 19.72
C LEU A 45 10.52 0.36 19.74
N TRP A 46 11.01 -0.70 19.11
CA TRP A 46 10.30 -2.00 19.11
C TRP A 46 10.23 -2.64 20.50
N LYS A 47 11.26 -2.46 21.33
CA LYS A 47 11.25 -2.92 22.72
C LYS A 47 10.32 -2.06 23.57
N GLU A 48 10.29 -0.76 23.29
CA GLU A 48 9.45 0.21 23.99
C GLU A 48 7.96 0.03 23.67
N ILE A 49 7.59 -0.19 22.41
CA ILE A 49 6.21 -0.47 21.98
C ILE A 49 5.64 -1.70 22.70
N ALA A 50 6.47 -2.67 23.07
CA ALA A 50 6.02 -3.83 23.83
C ALA A 50 5.68 -3.52 25.30
N GLN A 51 6.10 -2.37 25.84
CA GLN A 51 5.86 -1.99 27.23
C GLN A 51 4.45 -1.39 27.43
N PRO A 52 3.70 -1.77 28.49
CA PRO A 52 2.39 -1.18 28.79
C PRO A 52 2.43 0.34 28.97
N ASP A 53 3.50 0.87 29.56
CA ASP A 53 3.64 2.32 29.81
C ASP A 53 3.82 3.15 28.54
N PHE A 54 4.17 2.51 27.41
CA PHE A 54 4.31 3.22 26.14
C PHE A 54 2.99 3.86 25.69
N THR A 55 1.84 3.28 26.05
CA THR A 55 0.51 3.86 25.76
C THR A 55 0.34 5.26 26.35
N LYS A 56 1.05 5.60 27.43
CA LYS A 56 1.00 6.95 28.04
C LYS A 56 1.59 8.03 27.13
N ARG A 57 2.39 7.65 26.14
CA ARG A 57 3.02 8.55 25.15
C ARG A 57 2.18 8.70 23.86
N LEU A 58 1.11 7.93 23.72
CA LEU A 58 0.29 7.87 22.51
C LEU A 58 -0.96 8.73 22.65
N THR A 59 -1.36 9.37 21.57
CA THR A 59 -2.60 10.16 21.52
C THR A 59 -3.79 9.26 21.21
N SER A 60 -3.63 8.37 20.24
CA SER A 60 -4.61 7.37 19.85
C SER A 60 -4.59 6.15 20.77
N ARG A 61 -5.74 5.51 20.94
CA ARG A 61 -5.88 4.27 21.72
C ARG A 61 -6.69 3.24 20.96
N VAL A 62 -5.99 2.35 20.25
CA VAL A 62 -6.61 1.22 19.58
C VAL A 62 -6.94 0.14 20.60
N THR A 63 -8.21 -0.21 20.73
CA THR A 63 -8.65 -1.27 21.66
C THR A 63 -8.87 -2.60 20.94
N ASN A 64 -9.18 -2.56 19.65
CA ASN A 64 -9.53 -3.74 18.87
C ASN A 64 -9.22 -3.56 17.36
N ARG A 65 -9.24 -4.68 16.63
CA ARG A 65 -8.90 -4.72 15.21
C ARG A 65 -9.93 -4.02 14.32
N ASN A 66 -11.21 -3.98 14.75
CA ASN A 66 -12.28 -3.38 13.95
C ASN A 66 -12.09 -1.88 13.81
N GLN A 67 -11.51 -1.19 14.80
CA GLN A 67 -11.19 0.23 14.71
C GLN A 67 -10.19 0.52 13.58
N ILE A 68 -9.15 -0.31 13.47
CA ILE A 68 -8.14 -0.19 12.41
C ILE A 68 -8.80 -0.46 11.05
N GLN A 69 -9.60 -1.52 10.96
CA GLN A 69 -10.34 -1.83 9.74
C GLN A 69 -11.28 -0.69 9.34
N GLN A 70 -12.02 -0.13 10.27
CA GLN A 70 -12.95 0.96 9.99
C GLN A 70 -12.22 2.23 9.53
N LEU A 71 -11.08 2.57 10.12
CA LEU A 71 -10.26 3.71 9.69
C LEU A 71 -9.87 3.62 8.21
N PHE A 72 -9.31 2.47 7.80
CA PHE A 72 -8.93 2.27 6.41
C PHE A 72 -10.15 2.11 5.49
N SER A 73 -11.27 1.54 5.96
CA SER A 73 -12.55 1.47 5.21
C SER A 73 -13.02 2.88 4.85
N ASN A 74 -13.13 3.72 5.87
CA ASN A 74 -13.61 5.09 5.73
C ASN A 74 -12.75 5.87 4.74
N TYR A 75 -11.42 5.71 4.80
CA TYR A 75 -10.56 6.37 3.83
C TYR A 75 -10.72 5.80 2.41
N LEU A 76 -10.82 4.48 2.24
CA LEU A 76 -11.09 3.88 0.93
C LEU A 76 -12.40 4.39 0.34
N ASP A 77 -13.44 4.54 1.15
CA ASP A 77 -14.73 5.07 0.70
C ASP A 77 -14.61 6.53 0.21
N THR A 78 -13.66 7.32 0.73
CA THR A 78 -13.41 8.69 0.23
C THR A 78 -12.76 8.75 -1.15
N ILE A 79 -12.13 7.67 -1.61
CA ILE A 79 -11.42 7.63 -2.90
C ILE A 79 -12.04 6.66 -3.90
N LYS A 80 -12.88 5.74 -3.45
CA LYS A 80 -13.48 4.71 -4.27
C LYS A 80 -14.49 5.34 -5.23
N VAL A 81 -14.39 4.95 -6.49
CA VAL A 81 -15.40 5.26 -7.51
C VAL A 81 -16.18 3.98 -7.84
N PRO A 82 -17.42 4.09 -8.38
CA PRO A 82 -18.19 2.93 -8.82
C PRO A 82 -17.38 2.00 -9.71
N PHE A 83 -17.57 0.69 -9.54
CA PHE A 83 -16.88 -0.31 -10.33
C PHE A 83 -17.27 -0.19 -11.80
N LEU A 84 -16.28 -0.13 -12.67
CA LEU A 84 -16.47 -0.11 -14.12
C LEU A 84 -16.22 -1.53 -14.64
N SER A 85 -17.29 -2.25 -14.96
CA SER A 85 -17.17 -3.54 -15.65
C SER A 85 -16.54 -3.33 -17.02
N ARG A 86 -15.45 -4.05 -17.30
CA ARG A 86 -14.70 -3.94 -18.56
C ARG A 86 -14.38 -5.34 -19.08
N LYS A 87 -14.63 -5.54 -20.38
CA LYS A 87 -14.07 -6.68 -21.14
C LYS A 87 -12.61 -6.37 -21.46
N ALA A 88 -11.73 -6.56 -20.48
CA ALA A 88 -10.31 -6.25 -20.59
C ALA A 88 -9.46 -7.34 -19.91
N PRO A 89 -8.16 -7.48 -20.25
CA PRO A 89 -7.28 -8.44 -19.61
C PRO A 89 -7.19 -8.26 -18.09
N VAL A 90 -6.98 -9.37 -17.41
CA VAL A 90 -6.57 -9.40 -16.00
C VAL A 90 -5.07 -9.12 -15.94
N ALA A 91 -4.63 -8.30 -15.00
CA ALA A 91 -3.22 -8.16 -14.70
C ALA A 91 -2.84 -8.95 -13.44
N ILE A 92 -1.62 -9.47 -13.39
CA ILE A 92 -1.02 -10.05 -12.19
C ILE A 92 0.31 -9.36 -11.92
N LEU A 93 0.52 -8.90 -10.69
CA LEU A 93 1.80 -8.36 -10.26
C LEU A 93 2.79 -9.51 -10.10
N ASP A 94 3.93 -9.46 -10.79
CA ASP A 94 4.99 -10.46 -10.62
C ASP A 94 5.64 -10.28 -9.25
N ASP A 95 5.17 -11.09 -8.29
CA ASP A 95 5.65 -11.06 -6.92
C ASP A 95 5.74 -12.50 -6.40
N PRO A 96 6.89 -12.91 -5.82
CA PRO A 96 7.09 -14.26 -5.29
C PRO A 96 6.11 -14.65 -4.15
N LEU A 97 5.45 -13.67 -3.54
CA LEU A 97 4.40 -13.88 -2.56
C LEU A 97 3.06 -14.31 -3.21
N ILE A 98 2.91 -14.17 -4.52
CA ILE A 98 1.77 -14.75 -5.25
C ILE A 98 2.06 -16.24 -5.50
N ARG A 99 1.43 -17.08 -4.68
CA ARG A 99 1.51 -18.55 -4.72
C ARG A 99 0.24 -19.12 -5.35
N ILE A 100 -0.18 -18.57 -6.49
CA ILE A 100 -1.24 -19.19 -7.29
C ILE A 100 -0.56 -20.27 -8.14
N PRO A 101 -0.92 -21.55 -8.00
CA PRO A 101 -0.37 -22.58 -8.85
C PRO A 101 -0.63 -22.28 -10.33
N MET A 102 0.35 -22.53 -11.20
CA MET A 102 0.21 -22.26 -12.64
C MET A 102 -0.97 -23.05 -13.27
N THR A 103 -1.34 -24.19 -12.68
CA THR A 103 -2.53 -24.96 -13.05
C THR A 103 -3.82 -24.18 -12.79
N ILE A 104 -3.93 -23.48 -11.67
CA ILE A 104 -5.07 -22.60 -11.35
C ILE A 104 -5.07 -21.40 -12.30
N ILE A 105 -3.91 -20.77 -12.54
CA ILE A 105 -3.82 -19.65 -13.48
C ILE A 105 -4.31 -20.08 -14.87
N THR A 106 -3.82 -21.21 -15.37
CA THR A 106 -4.18 -21.72 -16.70
C THR A 106 -5.65 -22.16 -16.77
N LYS A 107 -6.22 -22.67 -15.66
CA LYS A 107 -7.62 -23.11 -15.59
C LYS A 107 -8.60 -21.94 -15.63
N TYR A 108 -8.34 -20.85 -14.91
CA TYR A 108 -9.29 -19.74 -14.75
C TYR A 108 -8.98 -18.51 -15.61
N PHE A 109 -7.74 -18.37 -16.10
CA PHE A 109 -7.33 -17.26 -16.95
C PHE A 109 -6.83 -17.81 -18.30
N ASN A 110 -7.59 -17.56 -19.36
CA ASN A 110 -7.09 -17.82 -20.71
C ASN A 110 -5.85 -16.95 -20.96
N ARG A 111 -4.74 -17.54 -21.42
CA ARG A 111 -3.43 -16.86 -21.60
C ARG A 111 -3.49 -15.59 -22.46
N THR A 112 -4.50 -15.46 -23.34
CA THR A 112 -4.73 -14.26 -24.15
C THR A 112 -5.28 -13.06 -23.36
N HIS A 113 -5.62 -13.26 -22.09
CA HIS A 113 -6.26 -12.27 -21.22
C HIS A 113 -5.50 -12.05 -19.90
N LEU A 114 -4.23 -12.51 -19.78
CA LEU A 114 -3.41 -12.28 -18.58
C LEU A 114 -2.16 -11.47 -18.93
N ILE A 115 -1.97 -10.36 -18.22
CA ILE A 115 -0.80 -9.49 -18.32
C ILE A 115 0.01 -9.58 -17.02
N THR A 116 1.27 -9.97 -17.10
CA THR A 116 2.20 -9.94 -15.97
C THR A 116 2.85 -8.56 -15.86
N ILE A 117 2.77 -7.93 -14.69
CA ILE A 117 3.39 -6.64 -14.39
C ILE A 117 4.65 -6.87 -13.56
N LYS A 118 5.83 -6.60 -14.11
CA LYS A 118 7.10 -6.64 -13.37
C LYS A 118 7.42 -5.26 -12.79
N THR A 119 7.79 -5.20 -11.51
CA THR A 119 8.16 -3.94 -10.83
C THR A 119 9.60 -3.49 -11.13
N TYR A 120 10.42 -4.40 -11.67
CA TYR A 120 11.81 -4.16 -12.03
C TYR A 120 12.08 -4.62 -13.47
N LYS A 121 13.02 -3.93 -14.12
CA LYS A 121 13.44 -4.15 -15.50
C LYS A 121 14.96 -4.18 -15.55
N TYR A 122 15.54 -5.26 -16.04
CA TYR A 122 16.97 -5.32 -16.36
C TYR A 122 17.26 -4.66 -17.71
N PRO A 123 18.50 -4.24 -18.02
CA PRO A 123 18.80 -3.55 -19.28
C PRO A 123 18.37 -4.29 -20.55
N GLN A 124 18.41 -5.63 -20.54
CA GLN A 124 18.07 -6.47 -21.68
C GLN A 124 16.57 -6.84 -21.75
N ASP A 125 15.81 -6.52 -20.71
CA ASP A 125 14.39 -6.84 -20.63
C ASP A 125 13.58 -6.00 -21.62
N LYS A 126 12.71 -6.65 -22.41
CA LYS A 126 11.78 -6.00 -23.33
C LYS A 126 10.34 -6.37 -22.98
N ALA A 127 9.46 -5.38 -23.00
CA ALA A 127 8.04 -5.63 -22.86
C ALA A 127 7.55 -6.56 -23.98
N THR A 128 6.64 -7.46 -23.65
CA THR A 128 5.96 -8.35 -24.60
C THR A 128 4.45 -8.12 -24.49
N LYS A 129 3.67 -8.79 -25.34
CA LYS A 129 2.20 -8.72 -25.30
C LYS A 129 1.62 -9.06 -23.92
N ASN A 130 2.23 -10.01 -23.21
CA ASN A 130 1.72 -10.54 -21.94
C ASN A 130 2.61 -10.17 -20.73
N GLN A 131 3.67 -9.37 -20.93
CA GLN A 131 4.58 -8.97 -19.86
C GLN A 131 4.98 -7.52 -20.03
N ILE A 132 4.69 -6.70 -19.03
CA ILE A 132 5.02 -5.28 -19.02
C ILE A 132 5.85 -4.93 -17.80
N TYR A 133 6.58 -3.81 -17.91
CA TYR A 133 7.46 -3.33 -16.85
C TYR A 133 6.95 -2.01 -16.32
N LEU A 134 6.76 -1.92 -15.01
CA LEU A 134 6.29 -0.70 -14.36
C LEU A 134 7.22 0.49 -14.61
N GLN A 135 8.52 0.24 -14.75
CA GLN A 135 9.52 1.27 -14.99
C GLN A 135 9.33 2.01 -16.33
N ASP A 136 8.66 1.39 -17.29
CA ASP A 136 8.33 2.00 -18.59
C ASP A 136 7.23 3.09 -18.47
N TYR A 137 6.64 3.24 -17.28
CA TYR A 137 5.59 4.21 -16.96
C TYR A 137 6.08 5.33 -16.02
N ARG A 138 7.40 5.45 -15.81
CA ARG A 138 7.99 6.52 -15.00
C ARG A 138 7.68 7.90 -15.57
N THR A 139 7.42 8.84 -14.67
CA THR A 139 7.25 10.26 -14.98
C THR A 139 8.27 11.08 -14.18
N ASN A 140 8.49 12.34 -14.59
CA ASN A 140 9.30 13.25 -13.79
C ASN A 140 8.48 13.77 -12.59
N THR A 141 8.84 13.30 -11.39
CA THR A 141 8.17 13.65 -10.14
C THR A 141 8.99 14.61 -9.26
N MET A 142 10.10 15.16 -9.78
CA MET A 142 11.09 15.91 -8.99
C MET A 142 10.46 17.10 -8.25
N GLN A 143 9.71 17.95 -8.95
CA GLN A 143 9.07 19.13 -8.35
C GLN A 143 8.03 18.75 -7.28
N ALA A 144 7.23 17.70 -7.54
CA ALA A 144 6.26 17.19 -6.58
C ALA A 144 6.94 16.68 -5.30
N LYS A 145 8.04 15.93 -5.43
CA LYS A 145 8.82 15.43 -4.30
C LYS A 145 9.37 16.58 -3.44
N VAL A 146 9.95 17.61 -4.06
CA VAL A 146 10.46 18.79 -3.34
C VAL A 146 9.33 19.50 -2.58
N LYS A 147 8.17 19.71 -3.23
CA LYS A 147 7.00 20.33 -2.59
C LYS A 147 6.52 19.54 -1.37
N ILE A 148 6.35 18.23 -1.51
CA ILE A 148 5.88 17.35 -0.43
C ILE A 148 6.92 17.26 0.68
N GLN A 149 8.22 17.23 0.37
CA GLN A 149 9.27 17.23 1.39
C GLN A 149 9.26 18.50 2.24
N LYS A 150 9.04 19.68 1.65
CA LYS A 150 8.87 20.94 2.39
C LYS A 150 7.66 20.90 3.33
N GLN A 151 6.55 20.28 2.91
CA GLN A 151 5.38 20.08 3.76
C GLN A 151 5.71 19.16 4.95
N ILE A 152 6.37 18.03 4.69
CA ILE A 152 6.84 17.11 5.74
C ILE A 152 7.74 17.84 6.75
N ASP A 153 8.68 18.66 6.27
CA ASP A 153 9.55 19.44 7.15
C ASP A 153 8.78 20.44 8.03
N THR A 154 7.73 21.03 7.48
CA THR A 154 6.84 21.92 8.26
C THR A 154 6.11 21.13 9.35
N ILE A 155 5.62 19.93 9.05
CA ILE A 155 4.96 19.04 10.02
C ILE A 155 5.96 18.62 11.11
N LEU A 156 7.14 18.13 10.73
CA LEU A 156 8.18 17.68 11.65
C LEU A 156 8.65 18.78 12.62
N LYS A 157 8.67 20.04 12.18
CA LYS A 157 8.99 21.18 13.05
C LYS A 157 7.95 21.39 14.15
N ARG A 158 6.67 21.15 13.87
CA ARG A 158 5.58 21.24 14.88
C ARG A 158 5.67 20.12 15.93
N PHE A 159 6.26 18.99 15.56
CA PHE A 159 6.42 17.82 16.41
C PHE A 159 7.88 17.59 16.81
N SER A 160 8.61 18.68 17.11
CA SER A 160 10.04 18.63 17.42
C SER A 160 10.38 17.78 18.65
N SER A 161 9.46 17.68 19.61
CA SER A 161 9.56 16.86 20.84
C SER A 161 8.90 15.49 20.73
N HIS A 162 8.36 15.12 19.55
CA HIS A 162 7.69 13.83 19.40
C HIS A 162 8.71 12.69 19.43
N TYR A 163 8.49 11.72 20.30
CA TYR A 163 9.43 10.65 20.63
C TYR A 163 9.95 9.89 19.40
N VAL A 164 9.10 9.65 18.40
CA VAL A 164 9.48 8.96 17.15
C VAL A 164 10.06 9.93 16.11
N TYR A 165 9.58 11.17 16.06
CA TYR A 165 9.95 12.09 14.98
C TYR A 165 11.20 12.89 15.28
N GLN A 166 11.70 12.91 16.52
CA GLN A 166 12.99 13.51 16.84
C GLN A 166 14.17 12.71 16.25
N ASP A 167 13.99 11.40 16.01
CA ASP A 167 15.02 10.54 15.46
C ASP A 167 15.33 10.88 13.98
N LEU A 168 16.59 11.18 13.69
CA LEU A 168 17.03 11.60 12.36
C LEU A 168 16.91 10.48 11.32
N SER A 169 17.12 9.22 11.72
CA SER A 169 16.99 8.06 10.84
C SER A 169 15.53 7.84 10.43
N VAL A 170 14.59 8.03 11.36
CA VAL A 170 13.14 8.02 11.08
C VAL A 170 12.75 9.13 10.12
N ARG A 171 13.20 10.37 10.36
CA ARG A 171 12.94 11.52 9.45
C ARG A 171 13.44 11.25 8.04
N HIS A 172 14.68 10.75 7.92
CA HIS A 172 15.28 10.39 6.64
C HIS A 172 14.45 9.31 5.94
N MET A 173 14.12 8.23 6.66
CA MET A 173 13.36 7.12 6.09
C MET A 173 11.94 7.51 5.70
N LEU A 174 11.27 8.37 6.47
CA LEU A 174 9.96 8.93 6.13
C LEU A 174 10.00 9.67 4.80
N LYS A 175 10.94 10.61 4.62
CA LYS A 175 11.09 11.37 3.37
C LYS A 175 11.41 10.45 2.20
N HIS A 176 12.31 9.48 2.41
CA HIS A 176 12.67 8.50 1.39
C HIS A 176 11.48 7.65 0.95
N LYS A 177 10.71 7.11 1.92
CA LYS A 177 9.54 6.27 1.63
C LYS A 177 8.40 7.05 1.01
N ILE A 178 8.18 8.31 1.39
CA ILE A 178 7.20 9.19 0.73
C ILE A 178 7.61 9.46 -0.73
N ALA A 179 8.87 9.81 -0.98
CA ALA A 179 9.37 10.01 -2.34
C ALA A 179 9.21 8.75 -3.21
N PHE A 180 9.45 7.58 -2.62
CA PHE A 180 9.23 6.29 -3.27
C PHE A 180 7.75 6.06 -3.62
N VAL A 181 6.84 6.30 -2.68
CA VAL A 181 5.39 6.16 -2.90
C VAL A 181 4.88 7.13 -3.98
N ILE A 182 5.36 8.37 -4.03
CA ILE A 182 5.00 9.34 -5.09
C ILE A 182 5.32 8.76 -6.48
N ASN A 183 6.54 8.24 -6.67
CA ASN A 183 6.93 7.61 -7.93
C ASN A 183 6.01 6.42 -8.28
N GLN A 184 5.64 5.61 -7.28
CA GLN A 184 4.75 4.46 -7.47
C GLN A 184 3.34 4.87 -7.87
N ILE A 185 2.81 5.95 -7.29
CA ILE A 185 1.49 6.50 -7.65
C ILE A 185 1.51 6.92 -9.12
N ASP A 186 2.52 7.71 -9.52
CA ASP A 186 2.66 8.16 -10.90
C ASP A 186 2.76 6.99 -11.88
N MET A 187 3.64 6.02 -11.62
CA MET A 187 3.81 4.85 -12.48
C MET A 187 2.53 4.03 -12.59
N ALA A 188 1.83 3.80 -11.47
CA ALA A 188 0.56 3.07 -11.46
C ALA A 188 -0.55 3.81 -12.22
N GLU A 189 -0.68 5.13 -12.05
CA GLU A 189 -1.65 5.94 -12.79
C GLU A 189 -1.37 5.96 -14.28
N GLN A 190 -0.10 6.08 -14.70
CA GLN A 190 0.27 6.04 -16.11
C GLN A 190 0.03 4.65 -16.73
N LEU A 191 0.34 3.59 -15.99
CA LEU A 191 0.07 2.21 -16.42
C LEU A 191 -1.42 2.01 -16.67
N ILE A 192 -2.26 2.34 -15.69
CA ILE A 192 -3.72 2.20 -15.77
C ILE A 192 -4.33 3.12 -16.84
N LYS A 193 -3.72 4.28 -17.12
CA LYS A 193 -4.16 5.16 -18.20
C LYS A 193 -3.87 4.56 -19.59
N LYS A 194 -2.73 3.90 -19.75
CA LYS A 194 -2.26 3.37 -21.04
C LYS A 194 -2.78 1.97 -21.34
N ILE A 195 -3.03 1.15 -20.30
CA ILE A 195 -3.47 -0.22 -20.44
C ILE A 195 -4.84 -0.38 -19.82
N SER A 196 -5.81 -0.77 -20.64
CA SER A 196 -7.13 -1.14 -20.16
C SER A 196 -7.04 -2.51 -19.48
N LEU A 197 -7.38 -2.56 -18.20
CA LEU A 197 -7.41 -3.78 -17.39
C LEU A 197 -8.84 -4.00 -16.86
N SER A 198 -9.23 -5.23 -16.56
CA SER A 198 -10.50 -5.51 -15.87
C SER A 198 -10.29 -5.58 -14.36
N THR A 199 -9.20 -6.22 -13.95
CA THR A 199 -8.81 -6.44 -12.54
C THR A 199 -7.29 -6.58 -12.45
N ILE A 200 -6.76 -6.37 -11.25
CA ILE A 200 -5.34 -6.51 -10.95
C ILE A 200 -5.18 -7.42 -9.75
N ILE A 201 -4.47 -8.52 -9.94
CA ILE A 201 -4.06 -9.48 -8.92
C ILE A 201 -2.75 -8.97 -8.30
N ILE A 202 -2.77 -8.71 -7.00
CA ILE A 202 -1.60 -8.27 -6.24
C ILE A 202 -1.37 -9.18 -5.03
N SER A 203 -0.12 -9.29 -4.60
CA SER A 203 0.27 -9.88 -3.33
C SER A 203 0.24 -8.84 -2.20
N SER A 204 0.25 -9.36 -0.98
CA SER A 204 0.54 -8.63 0.24
C SER A 204 1.68 -9.29 1.01
N PRO A 205 2.58 -8.53 1.68
CA PRO A 205 2.56 -7.07 1.88
C PRO A 205 3.47 -6.29 0.91
N ASN A 206 3.28 -6.43 -0.40
CA ASN A 206 4.08 -5.70 -1.38
C ASN A 206 3.81 -4.18 -1.33
N HIS A 207 4.87 -3.36 -1.22
CA HIS A 207 4.77 -1.90 -1.22
C HIS A 207 4.05 -1.34 -2.46
N PHE A 208 4.42 -1.85 -3.64
CA PHE A 208 3.79 -1.44 -4.88
C PHE A 208 2.36 -1.98 -5.00
N GLY A 209 2.12 -3.22 -4.55
CA GLY A 209 0.77 -3.80 -4.48
C GLY A 209 -0.20 -2.89 -3.74
N ARG A 210 0.22 -2.35 -2.57
CA ARG A 210 -0.59 -1.36 -1.83
C ARG A 210 -0.91 -0.12 -2.66
N VAL A 211 0.09 0.51 -3.29
CA VAL A 211 -0.15 1.70 -4.12
C VAL A 211 -1.08 1.37 -5.30
N MET A 212 -0.83 0.25 -5.97
CA MET A 212 -1.65 -0.21 -7.09
C MET A 212 -3.11 -0.44 -6.67
N ALA A 213 -3.37 -1.03 -5.50
CA ALA A 213 -4.72 -1.20 -4.98
C ALA A 213 -5.48 0.12 -4.82
N PHE A 214 -4.82 1.14 -4.25
CA PHE A 214 -5.44 2.45 -4.04
C PHE A 214 -5.68 3.18 -5.36
N VAL A 215 -4.72 3.13 -6.29
CA VAL A 215 -4.90 3.71 -7.62
C VAL A 215 -5.99 2.98 -8.40
N ALA A 216 -6.04 1.65 -8.33
CA ALA A 216 -7.09 0.83 -8.93
C ALA A 216 -8.48 1.21 -8.40
N ALA A 217 -8.63 1.29 -7.07
CA ALA A 217 -9.88 1.68 -6.42
C ALA A 217 -10.36 3.07 -6.85
N LYS A 218 -9.43 4.04 -6.95
CA LYS A 218 -9.73 5.41 -7.40
C LYS A 218 -10.14 5.49 -8.87
N LYS A 219 -9.72 4.52 -9.68
CA LYS A 219 -10.02 4.47 -11.12
C LYS A 219 -11.16 3.50 -11.47
N GLY A 220 -11.80 2.90 -10.46
CA GLY A 220 -12.97 2.05 -10.64
C GLY A 220 -12.65 0.61 -11.02
N PHE A 221 -11.40 0.17 -10.79
CA PHE A 221 -11.01 -1.22 -10.92
C PHE A 221 -11.19 -1.95 -9.60
N LEU A 222 -11.47 -3.25 -9.67
CA LEU A 222 -11.49 -4.12 -8.51
C LEU A 222 -10.07 -4.67 -8.31
N PRO A 223 -9.30 -4.23 -7.30
CA PRO A 223 -8.09 -4.95 -6.95
C PRO A 223 -8.45 -6.31 -6.34
N PHE A 224 -7.80 -7.36 -6.82
CA PHE A 224 -7.84 -8.69 -6.25
C PHE A 224 -6.55 -8.94 -5.49
N VAL A 225 -6.65 -9.29 -4.21
CA VAL A 225 -5.48 -9.53 -3.38
C VAL A 225 -5.36 -11.01 -3.07
N CYS A 226 -4.25 -11.60 -3.49
CA CYS A 226 -3.88 -12.95 -3.10
C CYS A 226 -3.14 -12.91 -1.76
N ASN A 227 -3.80 -13.39 -0.71
CA ASN A 227 -3.11 -13.75 0.53
C ASN A 227 -2.63 -15.20 0.43
N THR A 228 -1.32 -15.40 0.55
CA THR A 228 -0.72 -16.75 0.65
C THR A 228 -0.24 -17.08 2.05
N ALA A 229 -0.42 -16.17 3.00
CA ALA A 229 -0.21 -16.41 4.43
C ALA A 229 -1.40 -17.15 5.05
N PHE A 230 -1.75 -18.32 4.52
CA PHE A 230 -2.60 -19.29 5.22
C PHE A 230 -1.77 -20.24 6.10
N LEU A 231 -0.43 -20.16 6.10
CA LEU A 231 0.38 -21.16 6.82
C LEU A 231 1.52 -20.67 7.72
N VAL A 232 2.17 -19.51 7.55
CA VAL A 232 3.28 -19.14 8.47
C VAL A 232 3.53 -17.61 8.56
N MET A 233 3.48 -17.07 9.79
CA MET A 233 4.13 -15.84 10.33
C MET A 233 3.58 -14.40 10.09
N ASN A 234 3.49 -13.68 11.23
CA ASN A 234 3.41 -12.23 11.56
C ASN A 234 2.18 -11.37 11.18
N LEU A 235 1.46 -10.96 12.24
CA LEU A 235 0.20 -10.20 12.29
C LEU A 235 0.27 -8.75 11.77
N ASP A 236 1.45 -8.13 11.68
CA ASP A 236 1.57 -6.67 11.52
C ASP A 236 1.28 -6.18 10.09
N SER A 237 1.31 -7.08 9.10
CA SER A 237 1.04 -6.77 7.68
C SER A 237 -0.42 -6.99 7.25
N TYR A 238 -1.24 -7.64 8.09
CA TYR A 238 -2.54 -8.19 7.70
C TYR A 238 -3.68 -7.16 7.67
N GLN A 239 -3.63 -6.12 8.50
CA GLN A 239 -4.85 -5.36 8.81
C GLN A 239 -5.16 -4.23 7.82
N SER A 240 -4.17 -3.68 7.12
CA SER A 240 -4.42 -2.77 5.99
C SER A 240 -5.03 -3.49 4.77
N LEU A 241 -5.13 -4.83 4.80
CA LEU A 241 -5.46 -5.68 3.66
C LEU A 241 -6.71 -6.54 3.83
N LEU A 242 -7.20 -6.73 5.05
CA LEU A 242 -8.53 -7.33 5.28
C LEU A 242 -9.64 -6.56 4.55
N LEU A 243 -9.40 -5.28 4.24
CA LEU A 243 -10.30 -4.39 3.50
C LEU A 243 -10.30 -4.57 2.00
N LEU A 244 -9.16 -4.99 1.46
CA LEU A 244 -9.11 -5.40 0.07
C LEU A 244 -9.78 -6.76 -0.13
N MET A 245 -9.85 -7.61 0.90
CA MET A 245 -10.50 -8.91 0.82
C MET A 245 -12.04 -8.84 0.73
N GLN A 246 -12.68 -7.72 1.04
CA GLN A 246 -14.12 -7.55 0.78
C GLN A 246 -14.47 -7.58 -0.72
N SER A 247 -13.48 -7.48 -1.63
CA SER A 247 -13.69 -7.71 -3.07
C SER A 247 -13.91 -9.18 -3.44
N MET A 248 -13.57 -10.15 -2.57
CA MET A 248 -13.80 -11.58 -2.83
C MET A 248 -15.28 -11.97 -2.85
N VAL A 249 -16.14 -11.23 -2.15
CA VAL A 249 -17.60 -11.47 -2.17
C VAL A 249 -18.20 -11.18 -3.55
N ASN A 250 -17.50 -10.43 -4.42
CA ASN A 250 -17.98 -10.09 -5.75
C ASN A 250 -17.53 -11.06 -6.87
N LEU A 251 -16.59 -12.00 -6.64
CA LEU A 251 -16.21 -12.95 -7.71
C LEU A 251 -17.37 -13.85 -8.14
N LYS A 252 -18.21 -14.28 -7.19
CA LYS A 252 -19.48 -14.98 -7.50
C LYS A 252 -20.47 -14.13 -8.30
N LYS A 253 -20.40 -12.79 -8.23
CA LYS A 253 -21.27 -11.88 -8.99
C LYS A 253 -20.74 -11.56 -10.39
N ILE A 254 -19.47 -11.85 -10.68
CA ILE A 254 -18.85 -11.57 -11.99
C ILE A 254 -18.98 -12.78 -12.94
N GLY A 255 -19.63 -13.87 -12.52
CA GLY A 255 -19.86 -15.04 -13.37
C GLY A 255 -18.59 -15.83 -13.69
N MET A 256 -17.61 -15.81 -12.77
CA MET A 256 -16.46 -16.73 -12.75
C MET A 256 -16.65 -17.81 -11.70
#